data_AF-A0A821IBY6-F1
#
_entry.id   AF-A0A821IBY6-F1
#
_cell.length_a   1.000
_cell.length_b   1.000
_cell.length_c   1.000
_cell.angle_alpha   90.00
_cell.angle_beta   90.00
_cell.angle_gamma   90.00
#
_symmetry.space_group_name_H-M   'P 1'
#
loop_
_entity.id
_entity.type
_entity.pdbx_description
1 polymer ?
#
loop_
_entity_poly.entity_id
_entity_poly.type
_entity_poly.pdbx_seq_one_letter_code
_entity_poly.pdbx_strand_id
1 'polypeptide(L)'
;KSASSDTIPINNSGVLDVNGSTVSSDGITNYVLRKIKNDGRKGETDSENVYLIPHSSKPVNEYFNPKLLAGLYPTLFCYGHGSPEDQSCPVEINLREHIRYLLSYNDRRFERNHSFIFVVFNLLQRRDACFHAQLIATKPYFQATAHEIRSLNSKDIEMALDHISTRTYSSEPNSVLKKLLNHIKTIGGRVMGSAYSRAALRTRIHALIFNLGLPSIFLTLNPADIHSPVALYFAGVNIYLDNIRIEQLMTTYKRAETIASHPVATAKFFNFLITNILDTMIVGGVLGAVKAYFGTVENQGRGSLHLHLLIWLDNDMKPVDMKENIRNTDFREKLKAYLEDIIKEDLDQFKDEYV
;
A
#
# COMPACT_ATOMS: atom_id res chain seq x y z
N LYS A 1 -38.99 -4.48 -35.23
CA LYS A 1 -39.09 -3.23 -34.43
C LYS A 1 -37.69 -2.92 -33.94
N SER A 2 -37.10 -1.84 -34.47
CA SER A 2 -35.73 -1.40 -34.23
C SER A 2 -35.45 -1.17 -32.75
N ALA A 3 -34.29 -1.61 -32.28
CA ALA A 3 -33.75 -1.24 -30.97
C ALA A 3 -33.53 0.28 -30.94
N SER A 4 -34.26 0.98 -30.09
CA SER A 4 -33.98 2.37 -29.78
C SER A 4 -32.64 2.41 -29.05
N SER A 5 -31.69 3.17 -29.60
CA SER A 5 -30.47 3.53 -28.90
C SER A 5 -30.84 4.27 -27.62
N ASP A 6 -30.64 3.64 -26.46
CA ASP A 6 -30.75 4.29 -25.15
C ASP A 6 -29.58 5.28 -25.00
N THR A 7 -29.70 6.43 -25.64
CA THR A 7 -28.80 7.58 -25.42
C THR A 7 -29.06 8.11 -24.01
N ILE A 8 -28.18 7.75 -23.09
CA ILE A 8 -28.17 8.29 -21.73
C ILE A 8 -27.87 9.79 -21.81
N PRO A 9 -28.71 10.67 -21.25
CA PRO A 9 -28.43 12.09 -21.24
C PRO A 9 -27.20 12.35 -20.37
N ILE A 10 -26.17 12.84 -21.02
CA ILE A 10 -24.90 13.25 -20.44
C ILE A 10 -24.99 14.75 -20.17
N ASN A 11 -24.75 15.17 -18.93
CA ASN A 11 -24.72 16.58 -18.57
C ASN A 11 -23.27 17.08 -18.53
N ASN A 12 -23.00 18.20 -19.19
CA ASN A 12 -21.72 18.90 -19.14
C ASN A 12 -21.65 19.72 -17.84
N SER A 13 -21.25 19.10 -16.73
CA SER A 13 -20.93 19.87 -15.52
C SER A 13 -19.74 19.28 -14.77
N GLY A 14 -18.56 19.69 -15.20
CA GLY A 14 -17.35 19.39 -14.44
C GLY A 14 -16.13 19.69 -15.27
N VAL A 15 -15.18 20.39 -14.67
CA VAL A 15 -13.83 20.39 -15.18
C VAL A 15 -12.99 19.60 -14.21
N LEU A 16 -12.41 18.52 -14.72
CA LEU A 16 -11.48 17.70 -13.96
C LEU A 16 -10.08 18.02 -14.46
N ASP A 17 -9.25 18.56 -13.58
CA ASP A 17 -7.82 18.58 -13.81
C ASP A 17 -7.29 17.14 -13.67
N VAL A 18 -7.27 16.42 -14.78
CA VAL A 18 -6.84 15.01 -14.86
C VAL A 18 -5.38 14.84 -14.43
N ASN A 19 -4.58 15.93 -14.45
CA ASN A 19 -3.15 15.91 -14.19
C ASN A 19 -2.74 16.59 -12.89
N GLY A 20 -3.66 17.26 -12.16
CA GLY A 20 -3.32 18.05 -10.99
C GLY A 20 -2.40 19.25 -11.30
N SER A 21 -2.36 19.71 -12.55
CA SER A 21 -1.58 20.88 -12.95
C SER A 21 -2.23 22.15 -12.40
N THR A 22 -1.55 22.82 -11.46
CA THR A 22 -1.52 24.25 -10.99
C THR A 22 -2.65 25.26 -11.32
N VAL A 23 -3.71 24.92 -12.04
CA VAL A 23 -4.80 25.79 -12.43
C VAL A 23 -5.87 25.65 -11.35
N SER A 24 -6.15 26.74 -10.63
CA SER A 24 -7.17 26.72 -9.59
C SER A 24 -8.53 26.33 -10.17
N SER A 25 -9.32 25.58 -9.40
CA SER A 25 -10.72 25.26 -9.72
C SER A 25 -11.52 26.49 -10.16
N ASP A 26 -11.21 27.65 -9.57
CA ASP A 26 -11.83 28.93 -9.89
C ASP A 26 -11.35 29.50 -11.23
N GLY A 27 -10.06 29.35 -11.57
CA GLY A 27 -9.50 29.77 -12.86
C GLY A 27 -10.10 28.99 -14.01
N ILE A 28 -10.30 27.69 -13.82
CA ILE A 28 -10.91 26.81 -14.80
C ILE A 28 -12.43 27.10 -14.95
N THR A 29 -13.15 27.24 -13.84
CA THR A 29 -14.60 27.54 -13.85
C THR A 29 -14.87 28.89 -14.51
N ASN A 30 -14.07 29.91 -14.21
CA ASN A 30 -14.19 31.23 -14.83
C ASN A 30 -13.87 31.22 -16.33
N TYR A 31 -12.89 30.43 -16.78
CA TYR A 31 -12.59 30.28 -18.21
C TYR A 31 -13.74 29.62 -18.98
N VAL A 32 -14.34 28.56 -18.43
CA VAL A 32 -15.48 27.85 -19.04
C VAL A 32 -16.73 28.73 -19.10
N LEU A 33 -17.04 29.46 -18.02
CA LEU A 33 -18.15 30.42 -18.00
C LEU A 33 -17.97 31.51 -19.06
N ARG A 34 -16.74 31.96 -19.29
CA ARG A 34 -16.41 32.93 -20.36
C ARG A 34 -16.66 32.36 -21.74
N LYS A 35 -16.36 31.08 -21.96
CA LYS A 35 -16.56 30.40 -23.26
C LYS A 35 -18.03 30.11 -23.56
N ILE A 36 -18.80 29.63 -22.57
CA ILE A 36 -20.26 29.44 -22.68
C ILE A 36 -20.97 30.76 -22.99
N LYS A 37 -20.50 31.87 -22.40
CA LYS A 37 -21.06 33.21 -22.65
C LYS A 37 -20.68 33.79 -24.02
N ASN A 38 -19.59 33.32 -24.62
CA ASN A 38 -19.06 33.80 -25.91
C ASN A 38 -19.47 32.96 -27.13
N ASP A 39 -20.20 31.86 -26.95
CA ASP A 39 -20.68 31.00 -28.05
C ASP A 39 -21.67 31.70 -29.01
N GLY A 40 -21.98 32.98 -28.79
CA GLY A 40 -22.68 33.86 -29.72
C GLY A 40 -21.81 34.67 -30.67
N ARG A 41 -20.47 34.64 -30.57
CA ARG A 41 -19.57 35.37 -31.49
C ARG A 41 -18.44 34.47 -31.95
N LYS A 42 -18.59 33.95 -33.18
CA LYS A 42 -17.52 33.28 -33.95
C LYS A 42 -16.32 34.22 -34.07
N GLY A 43 -15.28 33.94 -33.31
CA GLY A 43 -13.96 34.51 -33.46
C GLY A 43 -12.94 33.40 -33.24
N GLU A 44 -12.20 33.08 -34.29
CA GLU A 44 -11.04 32.19 -34.26
C GLU A 44 -9.97 32.81 -33.35
N THR A 45 -9.82 32.29 -32.13
CA THR A 45 -8.62 32.50 -31.32
C THR A 45 -8.29 31.25 -30.51
N ASP A 46 -7.09 30.74 -30.76
CA ASP A 46 -6.28 29.73 -30.05
C ASP A 46 -7.01 28.72 -29.15
N SER A 47 -7.16 27.53 -29.72
CA SER A 47 -7.56 26.30 -29.06
C SER A 47 -6.46 25.77 -28.13
N GLU A 48 -6.39 26.26 -26.90
CA GLU A 48 -5.63 25.56 -25.85
C GLU A 48 -6.58 24.83 -24.87
N ASN A 49 -6.61 23.50 -25.05
CA ASN A 49 -6.72 22.46 -24.01
C ASN A 49 -7.78 22.59 -22.90
N VAL A 50 -9.06 22.78 -23.24
CA VAL A 50 -10.16 22.50 -22.30
C VAL A 50 -10.98 21.31 -22.78
N TYR A 51 -10.85 20.19 -22.07
CA TYR A 51 -11.63 18.97 -22.28
C TYR A 51 -12.84 18.98 -21.35
N LEU A 52 -14.05 18.99 -21.93
CA LEU A 52 -15.28 18.75 -21.16
C LEU A 52 -15.39 17.25 -20.91
N ILE A 53 -15.30 16.84 -19.64
CA ILE A 53 -15.47 15.43 -19.27
C ILE A 53 -16.94 15.22 -18.88
N PRO A 54 -17.72 14.52 -19.69
CA PRO A 54 -19.10 14.20 -19.37
C PRO A 54 -19.20 13.27 -18.16
N HIS A 55 -20.20 13.49 -17.29
CA HIS A 55 -20.52 12.56 -16.20
C HIS A 55 -21.99 12.16 -16.19
N SER A 56 -22.28 11.08 -15.46
CA SER A 56 -23.63 10.55 -15.25
C SER A 56 -23.85 10.28 -13.77
N SER A 57 -25.09 10.40 -13.31
CA SER A 57 -25.49 9.95 -11.97
C SER A 57 -25.51 8.42 -11.84
N LYS A 58 -25.41 7.69 -12.95
CA LYS A 58 -25.29 6.23 -12.97
C LYS A 58 -23.82 5.82 -12.84
N PRO A 59 -23.43 5.08 -11.79
CA PRO A 59 -22.08 4.54 -11.66
C PRO A 59 -21.74 3.63 -12.83
N VAL A 60 -20.51 3.72 -13.33
CA VAL A 60 -19.99 2.83 -14.36
C VAL A 60 -19.56 1.51 -13.70
N ASN A 61 -19.90 0.38 -14.33
CA ASN A 61 -19.40 -0.92 -13.90
C ASN A 61 -17.88 -1.00 -14.17
N GLU A 62 -17.11 -1.30 -13.13
CA GLU A 62 -15.66 -1.44 -13.24
C GLU A 62 -15.18 -2.83 -13.68
N TYR A 63 -16.01 -3.87 -13.57
CA TYR A 63 -15.63 -5.24 -13.92
C TYR A 63 -15.63 -5.44 -15.44
N PHE A 64 -14.55 -6.01 -15.98
CA PHE A 64 -14.42 -6.36 -17.40
C PHE A 64 -14.72 -5.17 -18.33
N ASN A 65 -14.32 -3.97 -17.89
CA ASN A 65 -14.56 -2.72 -18.61
C ASN A 65 -13.22 -2.10 -19.06
N PRO A 66 -12.68 -2.49 -20.22
CA PRO A 66 -11.42 -1.94 -20.72
C PRO A 66 -11.49 -0.42 -20.92
N LYS A 67 -12.67 0.11 -21.27
CA LYS A 67 -12.85 1.55 -21.51
C LYS A 67 -12.74 2.40 -20.25
N LEU A 68 -12.84 1.81 -19.04
CA LEU A 68 -12.82 2.57 -17.79
C LEU A 68 -11.47 3.28 -17.59
N LEU A 69 -10.37 2.54 -17.50
CA LEU A 69 -9.07 3.14 -17.23
C LEU A 69 -8.55 3.95 -18.43
N ALA A 70 -8.83 3.50 -19.65
CA ALA A 70 -8.51 4.26 -20.86
C ALA A 70 -9.23 5.62 -20.91
N GLY A 71 -10.50 5.67 -20.50
CA GLY A 71 -11.30 6.90 -20.43
C GLY A 71 -10.92 7.81 -19.26
N LEU A 72 -10.52 7.24 -18.11
CA LEU A 72 -10.06 8.02 -16.95
C LEU A 72 -8.68 8.64 -17.15
N TYR A 73 -7.82 7.97 -17.93
CA TYR A 73 -6.43 8.35 -18.13
C TYR A 73 -6.04 8.42 -19.60
N PRO A 74 -6.64 9.33 -20.39
CA PRO A 74 -6.33 9.46 -21.82
C PRO A 74 -4.85 9.80 -22.08
N THR A 75 -4.18 10.46 -21.14
CA THR A 75 -2.73 10.76 -21.21
C THR A 75 -1.84 9.54 -20.93
N LEU A 76 -2.37 8.50 -20.28
CA LEU A 76 -1.65 7.23 -20.04
C LEU A 76 -2.00 6.17 -21.09
N PHE A 77 -3.19 6.25 -21.67
CA PHE A 77 -3.69 5.37 -22.72
C PHE A 77 -4.01 6.18 -23.99
N CYS A 78 -2.98 6.80 -24.59
CA CYS A 78 -3.13 7.78 -25.68
C CYS A 78 -3.92 7.28 -26.90
N TYR A 79 -3.95 5.96 -27.12
CA TYR A 79 -4.67 5.34 -28.24
C TYR A 79 -6.02 4.75 -27.83
N GLY A 80 -6.44 4.88 -26.57
CA GLY A 80 -7.68 4.27 -26.06
C GLY A 80 -7.63 2.74 -25.93
N HIS A 81 -6.45 2.14 -26.04
CA HIS A 81 -6.21 0.70 -25.99
C HIS A 81 -5.14 0.34 -24.95
N GLY A 82 -5.02 -0.94 -24.61
CA GLY A 82 -4.01 -1.45 -23.68
C GLY A 82 -4.39 -1.34 -22.20
N SER A 83 -5.66 -1.04 -21.91
CA SER A 83 -6.23 -1.13 -20.57
C SER A 83 -6.41 -2.59 -20.12
N PRO A 84 -6.42 -2.86 -18.81
CA PRO A 84 -6.75 -4.17 -18.27
C PRO A 84 -8.11 -4.71 -18.70
N GLU A 85 -8.22 -6.04 -18.69
CA GLU A 85 -9.47 -6.79 -18.93
C GLU A 85 -10.11 -6.56 -20.30
N ASP A 86 -9.31 -6.21 -21.30
CA ASP A 86 -9.73 -6.20 -22.70
C ASP A 86 -9.88 -7.64 -23.22
N GLN A 87 -11.14 -8.06 -23.41
CA GLN A 87 -11.50 -9.39 -23.91
C GLN A 87 -11.08 -9.62 -25.37
N SER A 88 -10.68 -8.58 -26.11
CA SER A 88 -10.11 -8.74 -27.45
C SER A 88 -8.65 -9.23 -27.42
N CYS A 89 -7.99 -9.18 -26.25
CA CYS A 89 -6.63 -9.66 -26.10
C CYS A 89 -6.57 -11.19 -26.23
N PRO A 90 -5.68 -11.74 -27.08
CA PRO A 90 -5.60 -13.20 -27.29
C PRO A 90 -5.08 -13.95 -26.05
N VAL A 91 -4.40 -13.25 -25.12
CA VAL A 91 -3.89 -13.80 -23.87
C VAL A 91 -4.62 -13.15 -22.71
N GLU A 92 -5.24 -13.97 -21.87
CA GLU A 92 -5.84 -13.49 -20.62
C GLU A 92 -4.75 -13.10 -19.63
N ILE A 93 -4.77 -11.85 -19.17
CA ILE A 93 -3.82 -11.33 -18.18
C ILE A 93 -4.60 -10.97 -16.93
N ASN A 94 -4.19 -11.50 -15.78
CA ASN A 94 -4.78 -11.14 -14.50
C ASN A 94 -4.67 -9.63 -14.25
N LEU A 95 -5.73 -9.01 -13.73
CA LEU A 95 -5.77 -7.57 -13.45
C LEU A 95 -4.54 -7.06 -12.66
N ARG A 96 -4.14 -7.77 -11.59
CA ARG A 96 -2.99 -7.36 -10.75
C ARG A 96 -1.68 -7.40 -11.54
N GLU A 97 -1.51 -8.42 -12.37
CA GLU A 97 -0.35 -8.57 -13.24
C GLU A 97 -0.29 -7.50 -14.32
N HIS A 98 -1.43 -7.16 -14.92
CA HIS A 98 -1.50 -6.07 -15.89
C HIS A 98 -1.19 -4.72 -15.21
N ILE A 99 -1.76 -4.42 -14.03
CA ILE A 99 -1.41 -3.20 -13.28
C ILE A 99 0.09 -3.16 -12.97
N ARG A 100 0.69 -4.28 -12.54
CA ARG A 100 2.13 -4.39 -12.27
C ARG A 100 2.97 -4.09 -13.51
N TYR A 101 2.52 -4.55 -14.68
CA TYR A 101 3.12 -4.22 -15.96
C TYR A 101 3.02 -2.72 -16.28
N LEU A 102 1.83 -2.11 -16.15
CA LEU A 102 1.64 -0.68 -16.39
C LEU A 102 2.52 0.18 -15.46
N LEU A 103 2.58 -0.16 -14.17
CA LEU A 103 3.46 0.52 -13.21
C LEU A 103 4.96 0.30 -13.49
N SER A 104 5.31 -0.68 -14.32
CA SER A 104 6.68 -0.97 -14.75
C SER A 104 6.97 -0.52 -16.18
N TYR A 105 6.09 0.28 -16.78
CA TYR A 105 6.25 0.73 -18.16
C TYR A 105 7.54 1.55 -18.32
N ASN A 106 8.20 1.40 -19.47
CA ASN A 106 9.56 1.92 -19.70
C ASN A 106 9.68 3.44 -19.51
N ASP A 107 8.68 4.19 -19.97
CA ASP A 107 8.64 5.67 -19.84
C ASP A 107 8.17 6.15 -18.45
N ARG A 108 7.81 5.22 -17.56
CA ARG A 108 7.37 5.47 -16.17
C ARG A 108 6.12 6.34 -16.04
N ARG A 109 5.38 6.58 -17.13
CA ARG A 109 4.23 7.49 -17.11
C ARG A 109 3.15 7.11 -16.09
N PHE A 110 2.95 5.80 -15.87
CA PHE A 110 1.96 5.30 -14.92
C PHE A 110 2.40 5.45 -13.46
N GLU A 111 3.67 5.19 -13.14
CA GLU A 111 4.15 5.37 -11.76
C GLU A 111 4.22 6.84 -11.36
N ARG A 112 4.50 7.72 -12.32
CA ARG A 112 4.64 9.17 -12.10
C ARG A 112 3.31 9.92 -12.14
N ASN A 113 2.23 9.28 -12.59
CA ASN A 113 0.92 9.90 -12.57
C ASN A 113 0.43 10.07 -11.13
N HIS A 114 -0.04 11.27 -10.80
CA HIS A 114 -0.39 11.66 -9.44
C HIS A 114 -1.51 10.82 -8.82
N SER A 115 -2.46 10.31 -9.62
CA SER A 115 -3.66 9.63 -9.10
C SER A 115 -3.75 8.15 -9.48
N PHE A 116 -3.08 7.71 -10.55
CA PHE A 116 -3.23 6.37 -11.12
C PHE A 116 -3.04 5.26 -10.07
N ILE A 117 -1.94 5.30 -9.31
CA ILE A 117 -1.64 4.30 -8.27
C ILE A 117 -2.76 4.23 -7.23
N PHE A 118 -3.29 5.37 -6.79
CA PHE A 118 -4.36 5.42 -5.79
C PHE A 118 -5.68 4.89 -6.34
N VAL A 119 -6.02 5.23 -7.59
CA VAL A 119 -7.24 4.74 -8.24
C VAL A 119 -7.20 3.24 -8.44
N VAL A 120 -6.10 2.69 -8.96
CA VAL A 120 -5.97 1.24 -9.14
C VAL A 120 -5.89 0.50 -7.80
N PHE A 121 -5.24 1.07 -6.79
CA PHE A 121 -5.22 0.50 -5.44
C PHE A 121 -6.62 0.44 -4.83
N ASN A 122 -7.40 1.52 -4.94
CA ASN A 122 -8.77 1.54 -4.43
C ASN A 122 -9.68 0.58 -5.21
N LEU A 123 -9.52 0.48 -6.53
CA LEU A 123 -10.20 -0.51 -7.36
C LEU A 123 -9.90 -1.94 -6.87
N LEU A 124 -8.63 -2.29 -6.64
CA LEU A 124 -8.25 -3.60 -6.12
C LEU A 124 -8.87 -3.88 -4.74
N GLN A 125 -8.87 -2.90 -3.82
CA GLN A 125 -9.50 -3.05 -2.51
C GLN A 125 -11.01 -3.25 -2.58
N ARG A 126 -11.71 -2.47 -3.42
CA ARG A 126 -13.16 -2.62 -3.64
C ARG A 126 -13.48 -4.01 -4.20
N ARG A 127 -12.72 -4.48 -5.18
CA ARG A 127 -12.90 -5.80 -5.76
C ARG A 127 -12.66 -6.92 -4.76
N ASP A 128 -11.60 -6.84 -3.96
CA ASP A 128 -11.35 -7.81 -2.87
C ASP A 128 -12.54 -7.82 -1.88
N ALA A 129 -13.04 -6.64 -1.48
CA ALA A 129 -14.18 -6.53 -0.59
C ALA A 129 -15.46 -7.15 -1.19
N CYS A 130 -15.79 -6.80 -2.45
CA CYS A 130 -16.97 -7.33 -3.15
C CYS A 130 -16.88 -8.85 -3.36
N PHE A 131 -15.74 -9.35 -3.82
CA PHE A 131 -15.52 -10.78 -4.04
C PHE A 131 -15.69 -11.57 -2.75
N HIS A 132 -15.07 -11.13 -1.66
CA HIS A 132 -15.19 -11.81 -0.37
C HIS A 132 -16.58 -11.63 0.24
N ALA A 133 -17.25 -10.49 0.05
CA ALA A 133 -18.65 -10.33 0.44
C ALA A 133 -19.57 -11.31 -0.29
N GLN A 134 -19.39 -11.50 -1.59
CA GLN A 134 -20.13 -12.49 -2.38
C GLN A 134 -19.89 -13.91 -1.87
N LEU A 135 -18.63 -14.28 -1.62
CA LEU A 135 -18.28 -15.60 -1.07
C LEU A 135 -18.92 -15.86 0.29
N ILE A 136 -19.03 -14.84 1.15
CA ILE A 136 -19.70 -14.96 2.45
C ILE A 136 -21.22 -15.02 2.28
N ALA A 137 -21.79 -14.18 1.41
CA ALA A 137 -23.22 -14.12 1.15
C ALA A 137 -23.79 -15.43 0.58
N THR A 138 -22.98 -16.21 -0.14
CA THR A 138 -23.37 -17.53 -0.67
C THR A 138 -23.36 -18.64 0.39
N LYS A 139 -22.88 -18.39 1.62
CA LYS A 139 -22.82 -19.43 2.65
C LYS A 139 -24.16 -19.60 3.39
N PRO A 140 -24.56 -20.83 3.73
CA PRO A 140 -25.83 -21.09 4.44
C PRO A 140 -25.97 -20.32 5.76
N TYR A 141 -24.89 -20.17 6.53
CA TYR A 141 -24.92 -19.43 7.79
C TYR A 141 -25.23 -17.94 7.59
N PHE A 142 -24.75 -17.33 6.50
CA PHE A 142 -25.04 -15.92 6.22
C PHE A 142 -26.52 -15.76 5.90
N GLN A 143 -27.06 -16.63 5.03
CA GLN A 143 -28.48 -16.64 4.68
C GLN A 143 -29.39 -16.78 5.92
N ALA A 144 -29.02 -17.66 6.85
CA ALA A 144 -29.74 -17.81 8.12
C ALA A 144 -29.78 -16.51 8.94
N THR A 145 -28.70 -15.75 8.96
CA THR A 145 -28.61 -14.47 9.69
C THR A 145 -29.06 -13.24 8.88
N ALA A 146 -29.26 -13.35 7.58
CA ALA A 146 -29.55 -12.21 6.70
C ALA A 146 -30.89 -11.54 7.03
N HIS A 147 -31.90 -12.35 7.37
CA HIS A 147 -33.20 -11.85 7.83
C HIS A 147 -33.10 -11.08 9.14
N GLU A 148 -32.23 -11.52 10.06
CA GLU A 148 -31.97 -10.79 11.31
C GLU A 148 -31.24 -9.47 11.00
N ILE A 149 -30.19 -9.49 10.17
CA ILE A 149 -29.44 -8.28 9.82
C ILE A 149 -30.36 -7.23 9.17
N ARG A 150 -31.37 -7.65 8.41
CA ARG A 150 -32.39 -6.76 7.83
C ARG A 150 -33.22 -6.01 8.88
N SER A 151 -33.36 -6.54 10.10
CA SER A 151 -34.11 -5.87 11.16
C SER A 151 -33.35 -4.71 11.80
N LEU A 152 -32.05 -4.54 11.50
CA LEU A 152 -31.27 -3.40 11.99
C LEU A 152 -31.75 -2.10 11.33
N ASN A 153 -31.91 -1.06 12.13
CA ASN A 153 -32.26 0.28 11.65
C ASN A 153 -31.04 1.24 11.71
N SER A 154 -31.19 2.45 11.18
CA SER A 154 -30.11 3.46 11.17
C SER A 154 -29.63 3.81 12.57
N LYS A 155 -30.54 3.86 13.55
CA LYS A 155 -30.22 4.18 14.95
C LYS A 155 -29.34 3.10 15.58
N ASP A 156 -29.58 1.82 15.28
CA ASP A 156 -28.71 0.71 15.72
C ASP A 156 -27.27 0.86 15.21
N ILE A 157 -27.13 1.33 13.97
CA ILE A 157 -25.82 1.55 13.33
C ILE A 157 -25.14 2.80 13.91
N GLU A 158 -25.87 3.90 14.08
CA GLU A 158 -25.35 5.13 14.69
C GLU A 158 -24.84 4.88 16.11
N MET A 159 -25.63 4.19 16.94
CA MET A 159 -25.19 3.78 18.28
C MET A 159 -23.91 2.92 18.22
N ALA A 160 -23.81 2.00 17.25
CA ALA A 160 -22.60 1.21 17.07
C ALA A 160 -21.37 2.06 16.75
N LEU A 161 -21.52 3.07 15.89
CA LEU A 161 -20.44 3.97 15.50
C LEU A 161 -20.00 4.84 16.67
N ASP A 162 -20.93 5.35 17.48
CA ASP A 162 -20.65 6.13 18.68
C ASP A 162 -19.93 5.30 19.76
N HIS A 163 -20.30 4.03 19.93
CA HIS A 163 -19.57 3.13 20.84
C HIS A 163 -18.14 2.87 20.36
N ILE A 164 -17.95 2.66 19.05
CA ILE A 164 -16.61 2.45 18.48
C ILE A 164 -15.74 3.70 18.63
N SER A 165 -16.30 4.90 18.43
CA SER A 165 -15.56 6.16 18.52
C SER A 165 -15.16 6.51 19.97
N THR A 166 -16.02 6.23 20.94
CA THR A 166 -15.78 6.55 22.36
C THR A 166 -14.94 5.52 23.11
N ARG A 167 -14.58 4.38 22.49
CA ARG A 167 -13.84 3.25 23.11
C ARG A 167 -14.46 2.74 24.42
N THR A 168 -15.75 2.95 24.63
CA THR A 168 -16.46 2.39 25.79
C THR A 168 -16.68 0.91 25.54
N TYR A 169 -15.92 0.05 26.25
CA TYR A 169 -16.15 -1.38 26.30
C TYR A 169 -17.42 -1.65 27.13
N SER A 170 -18.59 -1.34 26.56
CA SER A 170 -19.86 -1.74 27.14
C SER A 170 -20.20 -3.15 26.69
N SER A 171 -20.50 -4.01 27.67
CA SER A 171 -21.02 -5.34 27.46
C SER A 171 -22.42 -5.26 26.83
N GLU A 172 -22.58 -6.01 25.74
CA GLU A 172 -23.83 -6.32 25.00
C GLU A 172 -24.34 -5.24 24.01
N PRO A 173 -23.59 -4.96 22.92
CA PRO A 173 -24.20 -4.41 21.71
C PRO A 173 -25.10 -5.48 21.08
N ASN A 174 -26.32 -5.09 20.70
CA ASN A 174 -27.33 -5.86 19.96
C ASN A 174 -26.73 -7.12 19.26
N SER A 175 -27.22 -8.32 19.63
CA SER A 175 -26.67 -9.60 19.15
C SER A 175 -26.66 -9.71 17.62
N VAL A 176 -27.61 -9.06 16.95
CA VAL A 176 -27.70 -8.95 15.49
C VAL A 176 -26.61 -8.04 14.92
N LEU A 177 -26.35 -6.90 15.58
CA LEU A 177 -25.24 -6.00 15.23
C LEU A 177 -23.89 -6.70 15.37
N LYS A 178 -23.70 -7.52 16.42
CA LYS A 178 -22.50 -8.35 16.59
C LYS A 178 -22.34 -9.36 15.44
N LYS A 179 -23.43 -9.98 14.98
CA LYS A 179 -23.42 -10.86 13.79
C LYS A 179 -22.99 -10.09 12.53
N LEU A 180 -23.53 -8.89 12.30
CA LEU A 180 -23.13 -8.02 11.19
C LEU A 180 -21.64 -7.66 11.26
N LEU A 181 -21.15 -7.18 12.41
CA LEU A 181 -19.75 -6.81 12.62
C LEU A 181 -18.81 -8.00 12.43
N ASN A 182 -19.23 -9.21 12.80
CA ASN A 182 -18.46 -10.43 12.53
C ASN A 182 -18.33 -10.71 11.03
N HIS A 183 -19.38 -10.52 10.24
CA HIS A 183 -19.29 -10.64 8.77
C HIS A 183 -18.36 -9.57 8.18
N ILE A 184 -18.49 -8.32 8.62
CA ILE A 184 -17.61 -7.22 8.20
C ILE A 184 -16.15 -7.53 8.54
N LYS A 185 -15.89 -8.05 9.75
CA LYS A 185 -14.55 -8.47 10.18
C LYS A 185 -13.99 -9.57 9.29
N THR A 186 -14.78 -10.57 8.94
CA THR A 186 -14.35 -11.67 8.05
C THR A 186 -14.00 -11.17 6.65
N ILE A 187 -14.84 -10.31 6.07
CA ILE A 187 -14.60 -9.72 4.73
C ILE A 187 -13.38 -8.81 4.79
N GLY A 188 -13.36 -7.88 5.75
CA GLY A 188 -12.28 -6.91 5.93
C GLY A 188 -10.94 -7.59 6.19
N GLY A 189 -10.90 -8.77 6.82
CA GLY A 189 -9.67 -9.54 7.02
C GLY A 189 -8.93 -9.90 5.73
N ARG A 190 -9.62 -9.88 4.59
CA ARG A 190 -9.05 -10.14 3.25
C ARG A 190 -8.69 -8.88 2.47
N VAL A 191 -9.13 -7.71 2.91
CA VAL A 191 -8.83 -6.43 2.26
C VAL A 191 -7.49 -5.92 2.78
N MET A 192 -6.52 -5.75 1.88
CA MET A 192 -5.19 -5.26 2.21
C MET A 192 -5.26 -3.90 2.93
N GLY A 193 -4.52 -3.77 4.04
CA GLY A 193 -4.43 -2.52 4.81
C GLY A 193 -5.63 -2.24 5.72
N SER A 194 -6.61 -3.14 5.82
CA SER A 194 -7.72 -2.97 6.76
C SER A 194 -7.28 -3.22 8.21
N ALA A 195 -8.06 -2.71 9.18
CA ALA A 195 -7.83 -3.02 10.60
C ALA A 195 -7.92 -4.54 10.88
N TYR A 196 -8.80 -5.23 10.16
CA TYR A 196 -9.01 -6.67 10.32
C TYR A 196 -7.90 -7.50 9.68
N SER A 197 -7.30 -7.06 8.56
CA SER A 197 -6.14 -7.73 7.96
C SER A 197 -4.93 -7.63 8.90
N ARG A 198 -4.73 -6.46 9.54
CA ARG A 198 -3.70 -6.29 10.59
C ARG A 198 -3.97 -7.18 11.80
N ALA A 199 -5.22 -7.29 12.25
CA ALA A 199 -5.59 -8.20 13.33
C ALA A 199 -5.30 -9.67 12.98
N ALA A 200 -5.53 -10.07 11.72
CA ALA A 200 -5.20 -11.41 11.25
C ALA A 200 -3.69 -11.70 11.26
N LEU A 201 -2.84 -10.72 10.91
CA LEU A 201 -1.38 -10.83 11.04
C LEU A 201 -0.97 -11.02 12.50
N ARG A 202 -1.56 -10.26 13.43
CA ARG A 202 -1.33 -10.45 14.88
C ARG A 202 -1.71 -11.85 15.36
N THR A 203 -2.81 -12.41 14.88
CA THR A 203 -3.18 -13.80 15.19
C THR A 203 -2.12 -14.79 14.71
N ARG A 204 -1.49 -14.58 13.54
CA ARG A 204 -0.38 -15.43 13.06
C ARG A 204 0.85 -15.32 13.96
N ILE A 205 1.18 -14.11 14.41
CA ILE A 205 2.27 -13.88 15.38
C ILE A 205 1.99 -14.64 16.68
N HIS A 206 0.77 -14.54 17.23
CA HIS A 206 0.41 -15.27 18.46
C HIS A 206 0.49 -16.78 18.28
N ALA A 207 0.11 -17.30 17.10
CA ALA A 207 0.24 -18.72 16.80
C ALA A 207 1.70 -19.17 16.77
N LEU A 208 2.62 -18.35 16.23
CA LEU A 208 4.06 -18.63 16.31
C LEU A 208 4.54 -18.60 17.75
N ILE A 209 4.11 -17.61 18.54
CA ILE A 209 4.49 -17.51 19.96
C ILE A 209 4.03 -18.74 20.76
N PHE A 210 2.80 -19.20 20.51
CA PHE A 210 2.26 -20.38 21.17
C PHE A 210 3.05 -21.65 20.84
N ASN A 211 3.47 -21.82 19.59
CA ASN A 211 4.15 -23.04 19.13
C ASN A 211 5.68 -23.01 19.36
N LEU A 212 6.31 -21.84 19.29
CA LEU A 212 7.77 -21.70 19.29
C LEU A 212 8.31 -20.98 20.54
N GLY A 213 7.45 -20.42 21.39
CA GLY A 213 7.84 -19.53 22.48
C GLY A 213 8.00 -18.08 22.02
N LEU A 214 8.56 -17.23 22.88
CA LEU A 214 8.81 -15.84 22.52
C LEU A 214 9.87 -15.73 21.41
N PRO A 215 9.78 -14.74 20.52
CA PRO A 215 10.82 -14.50 19.53
C PRO A 215 12.12 -14.08 20.22
N SER A 216 13.24 -14.57 19.69
CA SER A 216 14.60 -14.32 20.17
C SER A 216 15.05 -12.90 19.85
N ILE A 217 14.67 -12.39 18.67
CA ILE A 217 15.11 -11.09 18.16
C ILE A 217 13.91 -10.33 17.59
N PHE A 218 13.80 -9.06 17.98
CA PHE A 218 12.98 -8.07 17.29
C PHE A 218 13.90 -7.16 16.47
N LEU A 219 13.76 -7.18 15.15
CA LEU A 219 14.61 -6.45 14.22
C LEU A 219 13.76 -5.50 13.38
N THR A 220 14.25 -4.28 13.18
CA THR A 220 13.67 -3.33 12.22
C THR A 220 14.69 -3.01 11.14
N LEU A 221 14.35 -3.30 9.89
CA LEU A 221 15.15 -2.91 8.74
C LEU A 221 14.53 -1.64 8.15
N ASN A 222 15.27 -0.52 8.21
CA ASN A 222 14.84 0.78 7.69
C ASN A 222 15.87 1.31 6.68
N PRO A 223 15.79 0.91 5.41
CA PRO A 223 16.71 1.40 4.39
C PRO A 223 16.54 2.92 4.15
N ALA A 224 17.66 3.64 4.16
CA ALA A 224 17.68 5.07 3.84
C ALA A 224 17.58 5.30 2.32
N ASP A 225 16.36 5.33 1.79
CA ASP A 225 16.07 5.53 0.36
C ASP A 225 16.65 6.82 -0.23
N ILE A 226 16.53 7.97 0.45
CA ILE A 226 17.04 9.28 -0.01
C ILE A 226 18.56 9.29 -0.19
N HIS A 227 19.29 8.48 0.58
CA HIS A 227 20.75 8.43 0.57
C HIS A 227 21.29 7.18 -0.15
N SER A 228 20.40 6.32 -0.66
CA SER A 228 20.78 5.08 -1.32
C SER A 228 21.07 5.29 -2.81
N PRO A 229 22.30 5.02 -3.28
CA PRO A 229 22.60 5.05 -4.71
C PRO A 229 21.78 4.02 -5.48
N VAL A 230 21.49 2.88 -4.86
CA VAL A 230 20.65 1.84 -5.46
C VAL A 230 19.22 2.36 -5.65
N ALA A 231 18.63 3.05 -4.66
CA ALA A 231 17.30 3.62 -4.82
C ALA A 231 17.24 4.65 -5.96
N LEU A 232 18.25 5.52 -6.07
CA LEU A 232 18.38 6.48 -7.17
C LEU A 232 18.57 5.80 -8.53
N TYR A 233 19.35 4.73 -8.60
CA TYR A 233 19.48 3.91 -9.81
C TYR A 233 18.13 3.32 -10.24
N PHE A 234 17.37 2.77 -9.31
CA PHE A 234 16.01 2.29 -9.58
C PHE A 234 15.08 3.41 -10.06
N ALA A 235 15.26 4.64 -9.57
CA ALA A 235 14.55 5.84 -10.02
C ALA A 235 15.02 6.37 -11.40
N GLY A 236 16.02 5.74 -12.02
CA GLY A 236 16.52 6.09 -13.35
C GLY A 236 17.59 7.18 -13.35
N VAL A 237 18.18 7.50 -12.20
CA VAL A 237 19.34 8.40 -12.14
C VAL A 237 20.55 7.68 -12.74
N ASN A 238 21.24 8.34 -13.66
CA ASN A 238 22.48 7.81 -14.22
C ASN A 238 23.59 7.88 -13.17
N ILE A 239 24.01 6.72 -12.67
CA ILE A 239 25.05 6.60 -11.64
C ILE A 239 26.17 5.74 -12.22
N TYR A 240 27.38 6.25 -12.17
CA TYR A 240 28.57 5.48 -12.52
C TYR A 240 28.91 4.53 -11.36
N LEU A 241 28.67 3.24 -11.56
CA LEU A 241 28.75 2.23 -10.49
C LEU A 241 30.16 2.04 -9.93
N ASP A 242 31.21 2.29 -10.72
CA ASP A 242 32.60 2.11 -10.29
C ASP A 242 33.12 3.28 -9.41
N ASN A 243 32.42 4.42 -9.37
CA ASN A 243 32.77 5.56 -8.52
C ASN A 243 31.51 6.34 -8.10
N ILE A 244 30.81 5.80 -7.12
CA ILE A 244 29.56 6.35 -6.60
C ILE A 244 29.87 7.57 -5.71
N ARG A 245 29.54 8.78 -6.20
CA ARG A 245 29.68 10.04 -5.45
C ARG A 245 28.39 10.83 -5.43
N ILE A 246 27.42 10.34 -4.67
CA ILE A 246 26.05 10.89 -4.68
C ILE A 246 26.00 12.34 -4.20
N GLU A 247 26.83 12.73 -3.22
CA GLU A 247 26.86 14.12 -2.75
C GLU A 247 27.32 15.09 -3.84
N GLN A 248 28.11 14.61 -4.80
CA GLN A 248 28.59 15.39 -5.94
C GLN A 248 27.57 15.43 -7.09
N LEU A 249 26.68 14.43 -7.17
CA LEU A 249 25.67 14.33 -8.23
C LEU A 249 24.49 15.27 -7.98
N MET A 250 23.99 15.36 -6.74
CA MET A 250 22.83 16.18 -6.41
C MET A 250 22.67 16.43 -4.90
N THR A 251 21.97 17.52 -4.56
CA THR A 251 21.67 17.90 -3.17
C THR A 251 20.70 16.91 -2.50
N THR A 252 20.70 16.86 -1.16
CA THR A 252 19.75 16.03 -0.39
C THR A 252 18.29 16.31 -0.76
N TYR A 253 17.93 17.57 -0.96
CA TYR A 253 16.58 17.96 -1.39
C TYR A 253 16.23 17.35 -2.76
N LYS A 254 17.15 17.43 -3.73
CA LYS A 254 16.90 16.90 -5.07
C LYS A 254 16.79 15.37 -5.08
N ARG A 255 17.51 14.68 -4.19
CA ARG A 255 17.33 13.23 -3.98
C ARG A 255 15.95 12.92 -3.43
N ALA A 256 15.51 13.63 -2.39
CA ALA A 256 14.19 13.43 -1.81
C ALA A 256 13.07 13.68 -2.84
N GLU A 257 13.17 14.74 -3.64
CA GLU A 257 12.25 15.02 -4.74
C GLU A 257 12.23 13.89 -5.78
N THR A 258 13.41 13.36 -6.14
CA THR A 258 13.53 12.27 -7.11
C THR A 258 12.89 10.98 -6.60
N ILE A 259 13.15 10.60 -5.35
CA ILE A 259 12.58 9.41 -4.71
C ILE A 259 11.05 9.54 -4.58
N ALA A 260 10.56 10.71 -4.14
CA ALA A 260 9.13 10.98 -4.03
C ALA A 260 8.41 10.92 -5.40
N SER A 261 9.09 11.30 -6.48
CA SER A 261 8.54 11.27 -7.84
C SER A 261 8.51 9.88 -8.48
N HIS A 262 9.14 8.87 -7.87
CA HIS A 262 9.23 7.49 -8.40
C HIS A 262 8.84 6.45 -7.35
N PRO A 263 7.57 6.40 -6.90
CA PRO A 263 7.14 5.52 -5.81
C PRO A 263 7.28 4.03 -6.14
N VAL A 264 7.11 3.63 -7.40
CA VAL A 264 7.23 2.20 -7.79
C VAL A 264 8.69 1.80 -7.83
N ALA A 265 9.59 2.66 -8.31
CA ALA A 265 11.03 2.48 -8.20
C ALA A 265 11.49 2.29 -6.75
N THR A 266 11.03 3.16 -5.85
CA THR A 266 11.37 3.09 -4.42
C THR A 266 10.85 1.81 -3.77
N ALA A 267 9.63 1.38 -4.10
CA ALA A 267 9.08 0.10 -3.63
C ALA A 267 9.87 -1.11 -4.17
N LYS A 268 10.32 -1.07 -5.44
CA LYS A 268 11.16 -2.12 -6.03
C LYS A 268 12.53 -2.20 -5.36
N PHE A 269 13.17 -1.05 -5.11
CA PHE A 269 14.41 -0.98 -4.34
C PHE A 269 14.24 -1.61 -2.96
N PHE A 270 13.21 -1.20 -2.21
CA PHE A 270 12.94 -1.74 -0.89
C PHE A 270 12.74 -3.26 -0.93
N ASN A 271 11.88 -3.74 -1.83
CA ASN A 271 11.65 -5.18 -1.98
C ASN A 271 12.94 -5.94 -2.34
N PHE A 272 13.71 -5.43 -3.30
CA PHE A 272 14.98 -6.04 -3.70
C PHE A 272 15.95 -6.14 -2.53
N LEU A 273 16.19 -5.03 -1.82
CA LEU A 273 17.12 -4.99 -0.70
C LEU A 273 16.67 -5.92 0.44
N ILE A 274 15.40 -5.85 0.82
CA ILE A 274 14.85 -6.65 1.91
C ILE A 274 14.89 -8.15 1.59
N THR A 275 14.50 -8.55 0.37
CA THR A 275 14.58 -9.97 -0.03
C THR A 275 16.03 -10.47 0.05
N ASN A 276 17.00 -9.69 -0.44
CA ASN A 276 18.41 -10.08 -0.35
C ASN A 276 18.88 -10.18 1.12
N ILE A 277 18.52 -9.23 1.99
CA ILE A 277 18.88 -9.30 3.42
C ILE A 277 18.26 -10.54 4.07
N LEU A 278 16.98 -10.82 3.80
CA LEU A 278 16.29 -11.99 4.35
C LEU A 278 16.97 -13.29 3.91
N ASP A 279 17.21 -13.45 2.61
CA ASP A 279 17.75 -14.70 2.06
C ASP A 279 19.22 -14.91 2.41
N THR A 280 20.05 -13.86 2.30
CA THR A 280 21.51 -14.00 2.45
C THR A 280 22.00 -13.80 3.87
N MET A 281 21.38 -12.91 4.66
CA MET A 281 21.86 -12.59 6.00
C MET A 281 21.04 -13.30 7.06
N ILE A 282 19.71 -13.17 7.02
CA ILE A 282 18.84 -13.74 8.06
C ILE A 282 18.78 -15.26 7.94
N VAL A 283 18.30 -15.77 6.80
CA VAL A 283 18.27 -17.21 6.51
C VAL A 283 19.69 -17.77 6.35
N GLY A 284 20.62 -16.97 5.82
CA GLY A 284 22.04 -17.34 5.75
C GLY A 284 22.77 -17.42 7.10
N GLY A 285 22.11 -17.06 8.20
CA GLY A 285 22.59 -17.39 9.55
C GLY A 285 23.50 -16.35 10.22
N VAL A 286 23.53 -15.10 9.73
CA VAL A 286 24.30 -14.01 10.36
C VAL A 286 23.89 -13.80 11.83
N LEU A 287 22.61 -14.04 12.15
CA LEU A 287 22.07 -13.95 13.52
C LEU A 287 22.03 -15.30 14.24
N GLY A 288 22.66 -16.34 13.69
CA GLY A 288 22.53 -17.74 14.12
C GLY A 288 21.48 -18.51 13.31
N ALA A 289 21.35 -19.81 13.59
CA ALA A 289 20.40 -20.68 12.90
C ALA A 289 18.95 -20.24 13.17
N VAL A 290 18.24 -19.82 12.11
CA VAL A 290 16.87 -19.32 12.18
C VAL A 290 15.88 -20.47 12.07
N LYS A 291 15.05 -20.64 13.10
CA LYS A 291 13.94 -21.59 13.14
C LYS A 291 12.72 -21.08 12.39
N ALA A 292 12.39 -19.80 12.59
CA ALA A 292 11.28 -19.13 11.95
C ALA A 292 11.46 -17.61 11.99
N TYR A 293 10.83 -16.90 11.07
CA TYR A 293 10.68 -15.44 11.15
C TYR A 293 9.30 -15.01 10.69
N PHE A 294 8.85 -13.84 11.15
CA PHE A 294 7.63 -13.19 10.71
C PHE A 294 7.89 -11.71 10.46
N GLY A 295 7.60 -11.25 9.24
CA GLY A 295 7.83 -9.88 8.81
C GLY A 295 6.57 -9.11 8.45
N THR A 296 6.51 -7.83 8.81
CA THR A 296 5.46 -6.90 8.37
C THR A 296 6.05 -5.59 7.89
N VAL A 297 5.66 -5.17 6.68
CA VAL A 297 6.05 -3.88 6.11
C VAL A 297 5.08 -2.81 6.60
N GLU A 298 5.63 -1.68 7.01
CA GLU A 298 4.90 -0.47 7.39
C GLU A 298 5.56 0.76 6.75
N ASN A 299 4.78 1.82 6.57
CA ASN A 299 5.28 3.11 6.12
C ASN A 299 5.65 3.94 7.35
N GLN A 300 6.88 4.45 7.40
CA GLN A 300 7.30 5.40 8.42
C GLN A 300 6.48 6.70 8.27
N GLY A 301 6.37 7.50 9.34
CA GLY A 301 5.71 8.82 9.30
C GLY A 301 6.30 9.82 8.30
N ARG A 302 7.43 9.48 7.65
CA ARG A 302 8.06 10.25 6.57
C ARG A 302 7.86 9.65 5.16
N GLY A 303 7.10 8.56 5.06
CA GLY A 303 6.73 7.92 3.79
C GLY A 303 7.62 6.77 3.32
N SER A 304 8.81 6.58 3.91
CA SER A 304 9.71 5.46 3.60
C SER A 304 9.17 4.12 4.12
N LEU A 305 9.53 3.03 3.47
CA LEU A 305 9.15 1.68 3.88
C LEU A 305 10.14 1.13 4.91
N HIS A 306 9.63 0.50 5.96
CA HIS A 306 10.43 -0.29 6.90
C HIS A 306 9.82 -1.67 7.11
N LEU A 307 10.67 -2.64 7.43
CA LEU A 307 10.25 -4.00 7.77
C LEU A 307 10.48 -4.25 9.26
N HIS A 308 9.42 -4.59 9.98
CA HIS A 308 9.52 -5.16 11.32
C HIS A 308 9.56 -6.69 11.24
N LEU A 309 10.53 -7.29 11.92
CA LEU A 309 10.78 -8.72 11.97
C LEU A 309 10.75 -9.24 13.41
N LEU A 310 10.07 -10.35 13.60
CA LEU A 310 10.23 -11.23 14.75
C LEU A 310 10.97 -12.48 14.28
N ILE A 311 12.06 -12.85 14.95
CA ILE A 311 12.92 -13.97 14.55
C ILE A 311 13.04 -14.94 15.73
N TRP A 312 12.89 -16.23 15.46
CA TRP A 312 13.11 -17.33 16.39
C TRP A 312 14.37 -18.07 15.98
N LEU A 313 15.34 -18.20 16.89
CA LEU A 313 16.57 -18.98 16.67
C LEU A 313 16.38 -20.42 17.15
N ASP A 314 17.07 -21.38 16.54
CA ASP A 314 16.98 -22.80 16.92
C ASP A 314 17.60 -23.10 18.29
N ASN A 315 18.67 -22.38 18.65
CA ASN A 315 19.42 -22.59 19.89
C ASN A 315 19.17 -21.48 20.91
N ASP A 316 17.98 -20.87 20.90
CA ASP A 316 17.63 -19.84 21.87
C ASP A 316 17.42 -20.43 23.27
N MET A 317 17.87 -19.71 24.29
CA MET A 317 17.72 -20.11 25.68
C MET A 317 16.49 -19.42 26.26
N LYS A 318 15.52 -20.20 26.74
CA LYS A 318 14.30 -19.62 27.33
C LYS A 318 14.67 -18.76 28.54
N PRO A 319 13.93 -17.68 28.84
CA PRO A 319 14.20 -16.83 29.99
C PRO A 319 14.31 -17.58 31.32
N VAL A 320 13.55 -18.67 31.47
CA VAL A 320 13.60 -19.54 32.66
C VAL A 320 14.92 -20.32 32.71
N ASP A 321 15.32 -20.93 31.59
CA ASP A 321 16.58 -21.69 31.49
C ASP A 321 17.78 -20.75 31.70
N MET A 322 17.74 -19.55 31.13
CA MET A 322 18.76 -18.51 31.35
C MET A 322 18.86 -18.12 32.83
N LYS A 323 17.72 -17.92 33.50
CA LYS A 323 17.68 -17.57 34.93
C LYS A 323 18.28 -18.67 35.82
N GLU A 324 18.05 -19.94 35.48
CA GLU A 324 18.64 -21.07 36.20
C GLU A 324 20.13 -21.23 35.88
N ASN A 325 20.53 -21.15 34.61
CA ASN A 325 21.92 -21.30 34.17
C ASN A 325 22.84 -20.19 34.70
N ILE A 326 22.34 -18.95 34.86
CA ILE A 326 23.10 -17.83 35.45
C ILE A 326 23.54 -18.12 36.89
N ARG A 327 22.89 -19.05 37.61
CA ARG A 327 23.33 -19.48 38.95
C ARG A 327 24.66 -20.24 38.92
N ASN A 328 24.98 -20.88 37.78
CA ASN A 328 26.27 -21.53 37.57
C ASN A 328 27.34 -20.49 37.23
N THR A 329 28.41 -20.47 38.04
CA THR A 329 29.51 -19.52 37.88
C THR A 329 30.24 -19.66 36.54
N ASP A 330 30.51 -20.87 36.08
CA ASP A 330 31.21 -21.10 34.80
C ASP A 330 30.39 -20.60 33.61
N PHE A 331 29.08 -20.88 33.59
CA PHE A 331 28.18 -20.37 32.57
C PHE A 331 28.14 -18.83 32.56
N ARG A 332 28.03 -18.22 33.75
CA ARG A 332 27.98 -16.77 33.89
C ARG A 332 29.26 -16.07 33.43
N GLU A 333 30.43 -16.62 33.73
CA GLU A 333 31.69 -16.05 33.26
C GLU A 333 31.86 -16.21 31.73
N LYS A 334 31.45 -17.35 31.16
CA LYS A 334 31.40 -17.53 29.69
C LYS A 334 30.43 -16.57 29.02
N LEU A 335 29.26 -16.34 29.61
CA LEU A 335 28.27 -15.40 29.09
C LEU A 335 28.81 -13.97 29.11
N LYS A 336 29.49 -13.55 30.19
CA LYS A 336 30.16 -12.23 30.24
C LYS A 336 31.21 -12.10 29.15
N ALA A 337 32.11 -13.06 29.03
CA ALA A 337 33.16 -13.04 28.01
C ALA A 337 32.57 -12.96 26.59
N TYR A 338 31.48 -13.69 26.33
CA TYR A 338 30.74 -13.58 25.07
C TYR A 338 30.17 -12.18 24.86
N LEU A 339 29.47 -11.62 25.86
CA LEU A 339 28.89 -10.27 25.77
C LEU A 339 29.96 -9.19 25.58
N GLU A 340 31.11 -9.31 26.25
CA GLU A 340 32.26 -8.41 26.10
C GLU A 340 32.91 -8.51 24.71
N ASP A 341 32.85 -9.67 24.05
CA ASP A 341 33.34 -9.84 22.68
C ASP A 341 32.39 -9.24 21.62
N ILE A 342 31.07 -9.38 21.82
CA ILE A 342 30.08 -8.97 20.82
C ILE A 342 29.56 -7.52 20.99
N ILE A 343 29.57 -6.99 22.21
CA ILE A 343 29.14 -5.61 22.48
C ILE A 343 30.36 -4.71 22.25
N LYS A 344 30.40 -4.09 21.08
CA LYS A 344 31.40 -3.07 20.74
C LYS A 344 30.71 -1.73 20.58
N GLU A 345 31.24 -0.72 21.26
CA GLU A 345 30.87 0.68 21.06
C GLU A 345 32.05 1.34 20.33
N ASP A 346 31.84 1.76 19.07
CA ASP A 346 32.79 2.59 18.34
C ASP A 346 32.21 4.00 18.29
N LEU A 347 32.77 4.89 19.10
CA LEU A 347 32.46 6.32 19.04
C LEU A 347 33.49 6.97 18.11
N ASP A 348 33.14 7.06 16.82
CA ASP A 348 34.00 7.66 15.80
C ASP A 348 34.42 9.12 16.10
N GLN A 349 33.75 9.81 17.04
CA GLN A 349 33.98 11.22 17.35
C GLN A 349 35.02 11.52 18.44
N PHE A 350 35.63 10.51 19.08
CA PHE A 350 36.61 10.74 20.17
C PHE A 350 38.07 10.41 19.82
N LYS A 351 38.37 10.05 18.56
CA LYS A 351 39.74 9.68 18.16
C LYS A 351 40.69 10.89 18.01
N ASP A 352 40.16 12.12 17.88
CA ASP A 352 40.97 13.32 17.60
C ASP A 352 41.12 14.31 18.77
N GLU A 353 40.52 14.08 19.95
CA GLU A 353 40.62 15.01 21.10
C GLU A 353 41.59 14.58 22.20
N TYR A 354 42.30 13.46 22.04
CA TYR A 354 43.35 13.03 22.98
C TYR A 354 44.61 12.54 22.26
N VAL A 355 45.40 13.49 21.73
CA VAL A 355 46.86 13.37 21.57
C VAL A 355 47.53 14.65 22.07
#